data_AF-A0A1U7WPF9-F1
#
_entry.id   AF-A0A1U7WPF9-F1
#
_cell.length_a   1.000
_cell.length_b   1.000
_cell.length_c   1.000
_cell.angle_alpha   90.00
_cell.angle_beta   90.00
_cell.angle_gamma   90.00
#
_symmetry.space_group_name_H-M   'P 1'
#
loop_
_entity.id
_entity.type
_entity.pdbx_description
1 polymer ?
#
loop_
_entity_poly.entity_id
_entity_poly.type
_entity_poly.pdbx_seq_one_letter_code
_entity_poly.pdbx_strand_id
1 'polypeptide(L)'
;MATQIHDIKQISSNSMQWNLKVRVVRMWIMPDRFNPQIPFSIELVLQDSKGDRIHATIGKYVLKFFRNKIHELRLYRMNYFVVGPNNLKLRTTTHKLKLTFTQKTFVEETNDPSFHMNIFNLRPFHQLTNEHDVDETELLDVVGQVVTYEDVKTYNQGDDQSFLINVVLEDDQNRIMATLWSELVDQIQHHLNESADEPLIVVFPHMKPQKYRGNYSVRSCWYQTKIWINSTLPQSIEFKSRLLAARQSNIE
;
A
#
# COMPACT_ATOMS: atom_id res chain seq x y z
N MET A 1 27.33 2.28 23.71
CA MET A 1 26.30 1.27 24.00
C MET A 1 25.32 1.24 22.84
N ALA A 2 25.11 0.09 22.19
CA ALA A 2 24.12 -0.01 21.11
C ALA A 2 22.73 0.24 21.69
N THR A 3 22.02 1.26 21.20
CA THR A 3 20.65 1.52 21.64
C THR A 3 19.78 0.36 21.13
N GLN A 4 19.10 -0.32 22.04
CA GLN A 4 18.20 -1.43 21.72
C GLN A 4 17.18 -1.02 20.64
N ILE A 5 17.06 -1.83 19.59
CA ILE A 5 16.05 -1.68 18.55
C ILE A 5 14.82 -2.48 18.99
N HIS A 6 13.64 -1.87 18.85
CA HIS A 6 12.36 -2.44 19.23
C HIS A 6 11.59 -2.88 17.99
N ASP A 7 10.82 -3.96 18.13
CA ASP A 7 9.88 -4.41 17.11
C ASP A 7 8.57 -3.62 17.20
N ILE A 8 7.86 -3.46 16.08
CA ILE A 8 6.61 -2.68 16.04
C ILE A 8 5.56 -3.24 16.99
N LYS A 9 5.47 -4.57 17.11
CA LYS A 9 4.53 -5.25 18.02
C LYS A 9 4.70 -4.88 19.49
N GLN A 10 5.89 -4.43 19.90
CA GLN A 10 6.18 -4.07 21.29
C GLN A 10 5.69 -2.67 21.64
N ILE A 11 5.34 -1.86 20.64
CA ILE A 11 4.93 -0.47 20.83
C ILE A 11 3.67 -0.42 21.69
N SER A 12 3.75 0.35 22.77
CA SER A 12 2.63 0.66 23.65
C SER A 12 2.51 2.16 23.90
N SER A 13 1.35 2.59 24.37
CA SER A 13 1.06 4.00 24.71
C SER A 13 1.83 4.52 25.93
N ASN A 14 2.50 3.64 26.68
CA ASN A 14 3.12 3.97 27.96
C ASN A 14 4.52 4.56 27.82
N SER A 15 5.09 4.53 26.61
CA SER A 15 6.42 5.06 26.32
C SER A 15 6.42 5.86 25.03
N MET A 16 7.25 6.90 25.00
CA MET A 16 7.57 7.67 23.80
C MET A 16 8.97 7.35 23.26
N GLN A 17 9.75 6.54 24.00
CA GLN A 17 11.16 6.25 23.72
C GLN A 17 11.32 4.93 22.94
N TRP A 18 10.60 4.80 21.84
CA TRP A 18 10.77 3.67 20.93
C TRP A 18 11.90 3.95 19.95
N ASN A 19 12.80 2.99 19.76
CA ASN A 19 13.86 3.04 18.75
C ASN A 19 13.56 1.99 17.70
N LEU A 20 13.16 2.43 16.51
CA LEU A 20 12.65 1.57 15.45
C LEU A 20 13.63 1.57 14.28
N LYS A 21 13.86 0.40 13.69
CA LYS A 21 14.52 0.25 12.40
C LYS A 21 13.48 -0.23 11.39
N VAL A 22 13.03 0.68 10.53
CA VAL A 22 11.82 0.49 9.73
C VAL A 22 12.00 1.01 8.30
N ARG A 23 11.38 0.32 7.35
CA ARG A 23 11.25 0.78 5.96
C ARG A 23 9.94 1.53 5.79
N VAL A 24 9.98 2.63 5.05
CA VAL A 24 8.79 3.35 4.63
C VAL A 24 8.19 2.63 3.42
N VAL A 25 7.25 1.71 3.64
CA VAL A 25 6.66 0.91 2.55
C VAL A 25 5.63 1.70 1.74
N ARG A 26 5.05 2.74 2.34
CA ARG A 26 4.14 3.67 1.65
C ARG A 26 4.23 5.06 2.26
N MET A 27 4.20 6.08 1.40
CA MET A 27 4.19 7.49 1.79
C MET A 27 3.25 8.27 0.85
N TRP A 28 2.40 9.11 1.43
CA TRP A 28 1.55 10.03 0.65
C TRP A 28 1.31 11.33 1.41
N ILE A 29 0.96 12.37 0.66
CA ILE A 29 0.59 13.67 1.21
C ILE A 29 -0.92 13.71 1.31
N MET A 30 -1.43 14.12 2.47
CA MET A 30 -2.82 14.48 2.63
C MET A 30 -2.98 16.00 2.47
N PRO A 31 -3.75 16.47 1.47
CA PRO A 31 -4.01 17.89 1.32
C PRO A 31 -4.94 18.43 2.41
N ASP A 32 -4.90 19.75 2.61
CA ASP A 32 -5.80 20.47 3.49
C ASP A 32 -7.23 20.43 2.95
N ARG A 33 -8.21 20.17 3.83
CA ARG A 33 -9.62 20.00 3.46
C ARG A 33 -10.20 21.23 2.78
N PHE A 34 -9.73 22.42 3.15
CA PHE A 34 -10.24 23.68 2.61
C PHE A 34 -9.37 24.25 1.48
N ASN A 35 -8.12 23.78 1.36
CA ASN A 35 -7.23 24.21 0.30
C ASN A 35 -6.36 23.03 -0.19
N PRO A 36 -6.79 22.34 -1.26
CA PRO A 36 -6.11 21.16 -1.78
C PRO A 36 -4.65 21.37 -2.20
N GLN A 37 -4.23 22.63 -2.44
CA GLN A 37 -2.85 22.98 -2.81
C GLN A 37 -1.89 22.97 -1.62
N ILE A 38 -2.40 22.94 -0.39
CA ILE A 38 -1.58 22.99 0.83
C ILE A 38 -1.50 21.58 1.43
N PRO A 39 -0.29 21.04 1.68
CA PRO A 39 -0.15 19.78 2.39
C PRO A 39 -0.54 19.95 3.87
N PHE A 40 -1.50 19.15 4.34
CA PHE A 40 -1.92 19.09 5.73
C PHE A 40 -1.07 18.11 6.55
N SER A 41 -0.78 16.94 6.00
CA SER A 41 0.09 15.96 6.62
C SER A 41 0.81 15.11 5.58
N ILE A 42 1.90 14.48 6.00
CA ILE A 42 2.46 13.32 5.30
C ILE A 42 2.08 12.10 6.13
N GLU A 43 1.47 11.13 5.48
CA GLU A 43 1.12 9.86 6.09
C GLU A 43 2.10 8.78 5.61
N LEU A 44 2.47 7.89 6.52
CA LEU A 44 3.46 6.85 6.31
C LEU A 44 2.93 5.50 6.80
N VAL A 45 3.33 4.44 6.10
CA VAL A 45 3.26 3.07 6.62
C VAL A 45 4.69 2.60 6.82
N LEU A 46 5.03 2.30 8.07
CA LEU A 46 6.35 1.84 8.49
C LEU A 46 6.29 0.33 8.70
N GLN A 47 7.29 -0.38 8.19
CA GLN A 47 7.41 -1.84 8.33
C GLN A 47 8.75 -2.19 8.98
N ASP A 48 8.75 -3.07 9.98
CA ASP A 48 9.96 -3.57 10.61
C ASP A 48 10.50 -4.84 9.91
N SER A 49 11.58 -5.40 10.47
CA SER A 49 12.24 -6.59 9.91
C SER A 49 11.38 -7.87 9.99
N LYS A 50 10.35 -7.88 10.83
CA LYS A 50 9.41 -9.00 11.00
C LYS A 50 8.20 -8.89 10.06
N GLY A 51 8.09 -7.78 9.33
CA GLY A 51 6.95 -7.49 8.45
C GLY A 51 5.77 -6.85 9.19
N ASP A 52 5.90 -6.58 10.49
CA ASP A 52 4.86 -5.88 11.23
C ASP A 52 4.80 -4.42 10.79
N ARG A 53 3.58 -3.88 10.66
CA ARG A 53 3.33 -2.53 10.14
C ARG A 53 2.69 -1.63 11.16
N ILE A 54 3.09 -0.36 11.16
CA ILE A 54 2.43 0.69 11.93
C ILE A 54 2.23 1.94 11.08
N HIS A 55 1.07 2.56 11.24
CA HIS A 55 0.77 3.83 10.62
C HIS A 55 1.48 4.97 11.37
N ALA A 56 2.03 5.94 10.63
CA ALA A 56 2.62 7.13 11.21
C ALA A 56 2.24 8.42 10.46
N THR A 57 2.05 9.50 11.21
CA THR A 57 1.62 10.80 10.67
C THR A 57 2.63 11.89 10.98
N ILE A 58 2.98 12.68 9.98
CA ILE A 58 3.76 13.93 10.09
C ILE A 58 2.80 15.10 9.87
N GLY A 59 2.40 15.75 10.96
CA GLY A 59 1.45 16.87 10.90
C GLY A 59 2.04 18.15 10.31
N LYS A 60 1.16 19.02 9.81
CA LYS A 60 1.44 20.33 9.18
C LYS A 60 2.55 21.13 9.84
N TYR A 61 2.54 21.22 11.18
CA TYR A 61 3.46 22.06 11.95
C TYR A 61 4.92 21.55 11.94
N VAL A 62 5.12 20.25 11.78
CA VAL A 62 6.45 19.62 11.77
C VAL A 62 6.87 19.14 10.38
N LEU A 63 5.97 19.20 9.40
CA LEU A 63 6.19 18.74 8.02
C LEU A 63 7.47 19.31 7.41
N LYS A 64 7.75 20.60 7.62
CA LYS A 64 8.94 21.28 7.08
C LYS A 64 10.28 20.65 7.51
N PHE A 65 10.32 19.94 8.65
CA PHE A 65 11.55 19.32 9.16
C PHE A 65 11.84 17.97 8.50
N PHE A 66 10.82 17.32 7.91
CA PHE A 66 10.90 15.92 7.47
C PHE A 66 10.60 15.72 5.99
N ARG A 67 9.92 16.67 5.31
CA ARG A 67 9.47 16.53 3.91
C ARG A 67 10.58 16.08 2.95
N ASN A 68 11.81 16.55 3.15
CA ASN A 68 12.95 16.23 2.28
C ASN A 68 13.91 15.19 2.89
N LYS A 69 13.57 14.62 4.06
CA LYS A 69 14.42 13.65 4.77
C LYS A 69 13.91 12.21 4.62
N ILE A 70 12.62 12.05 4.42
CA ILE A 70 11.96 10.75 4.37
C ILE A 70 11.49 10.51 2.95
N HIS A 71 11.89 9.36 2.42
CA HIS A 71 11.50 8.91 1.09
C HIS A 71 10.94 7.48 1.18
N GLU A 72 9.99 7.20 0.31
CA GLU A 72 9.41 5.87 0.19
C GLU A 72 10.49 4.83 -0.19
N LEU A 73 10.31 3.59 0.28
CA LEU A 73 11.19 2.44 0.14
C LEU A 73 12.55 2.52 0.84
N ARG A 74 12.92 3.69 1.38
CA ARG A 74 14.15 3.86 2.15
C ARG A 74 13.99 3.32 3.58
N LEU A 75 15.13 2.92 4.15
CA LEU A 75 15.21 2.33 5.48
C LEU A 75 15.73 3.39 6.46
N TYR A 76 15.09 3.48 7.61
CA TYR A 76 15.40 4.51 8.60
C TYR A 76 15.52 3.91 10.00
N ARG A 77 16.36 4.56 10.79
CA ARG A 77 16.29 4.52 12.23
C ARG A 77 15.49 5.72 12.70
N MET A 78 14.43 5.47 13.45
CA MET A 78 13.56 6.53 13.94
C MET A 78 13.22 6.36 15.42
N ASN A 79 13.11 7.48 16.13
CA ASN A 79 12.89 7.49 17.56
C ASN A 79 12.18 8.76 18.03
N TYR A 80 11.59 8.67 19.22
CA TYR A 80 10.80 9.74 19.87
C TYR A 80 9.52 10.06 19.12
N PHE A 81 8.48 9.29 19.42
CA PHE A 81 7.14 9.45 18.83
C PHE A 81 6.11 9.68 19.93
N VAL A 82 5.04 10.39 19.58
CA VAL A 82 3.80 10.31 20.34
C VAL A 82 3.03 9.09 19.85
N VAL A 83 2.71 8.17 20.75
CA VAL A 83 1.94 6.97 20.45
C VAL A 83 0.49 7.20 20.86
N GLY A 84 -0.45 6.96 19.94
CA GLY A 84 -1.88 7.12 20.20
C GLY A 84 -2.72 6.05 19.52
N PRO A 85 -4.03 5.99 19.79
CA PRO A 85 -4.92 5.02 19.14
C PRO A 85 -5.04 5.29 17.65
N ASN A 86 -5.08 4.21 16.87
CA ASN A 86 -5.29 4.25 15.43
C ASN A 86 -6.79 4.33 15.10
N ASN A 87 -7.32 5.56 15.14
CA ASN A 87 -8.74 5.84 14.87
C ASN A 87 -9.03 6.18 13.39
N LEU A 88 -8.19 5.69 12.47
CA LEU A 88 -8.43 5.90 11.04
C LEU A 88 -9.67 5.11 10.60
N LYS A 89 -10.56 5.77 9.84
CA LYS A 89 -11.75 5.11 9.25
C LYS A 89 -11.37 4.02 8.25
N LEU A 90 -10.27 4.23 7.53
CA LEU A 90 -9.64 3.26 6.65
C LEU A 90 -8.24 2.98 7.18
N ARG A 91 -8.05 1.79 7.73
CA ARG A 91 -6.82 1.36 8.36
C ARG A 91 -5.87 0.85 7.28
N THR A 92 -4.67 1.41 7.27
CA THR A 92 -3.56 0.96 6.40
C THR A 92 -2.76 -0.17 7.03
N THR A 93 -3.01 -0.47 8.32
CA THR A 93 -2.32 -1.50 9.11
C THR A 93 -3.28 -2.08 10.14
N THR A 94 -3.11 -3.35 10.51
CA THR A 94 -3.84 -4.00 11.61
C THR A 94 -3.48 -3.48 13.00
N HIS A 95 -2.37 -2.74 13.12
CA HIS A 95 -1.91 -2.22 14.40
C HIS A 95 -2.89 -1.21 15.02
N LYS A 96 -3.21 -1.43 16.30
CA LYS A 96 -4.21 -0.65 17.05
C LYS A 96 -3.71 0.76 17.45
N LEU A 97 -2.41 0.98 17.40
CA LEU A 97 -1.78 2.26 17.70
C LEU A 97 -1.18 2.87 16.43
N LYS A 98 -1.01 4.18 16.43
CA LYS A 98 -0.32 4.95 15.40
C LYS A 98 0.75 5.84 16.03
N LEU A 99 1.76 6.17 15.24
CA LEU A 99 2.83 7.10 15.62
C LEU A 99 2.53 8.50 15.10
N THR A 100 2.80 9.52 15.90
CA THR A 100 2.73 10.92 15.49
C THR A 100 4.09 11.56 15.68
N PHE A 101 4.60 12.16 14.60
CA PHE A 101 5.89 12.85 14.62
C PHE A 101 5.78 14.16 15.39
N THR A 102 6.87 14.49 16.07
CA THR A 102 7.07 15.75 16.78
C THR A 102 8.35 16.40 16.30
N GLN A 103 8.62 17.63 16.72
CA GLN A 103 9.90 18.29 16.43
C GLN A 103 11.09 17.53 17.03
N LYS A 104 10.88 16.74 18.09
CA LYS A 104 11.91 15.92 18.74
C LYS A 104 12.13 14.57 18.06
N THR A 105 11.29 14.20 17.10
CA THR A 105 11.43 12.92 16.40
C THR A 105 12.75 12.89 15.64
N PHE A 106 13.56 11.91 15.94
CA PHE A 106 14.82 11.67 15.28
C PHE A 106 14.60 10.72 14.09
N VAL A 107 15.24 11.04 12.97
CA VAL A 107 15.18 10.26 11.73
C VAL A 107 16.56 10.26 11.11
N GLU A 108 17.11 9.06 10.90
CA GLU A 108 18.39 8.84 10.26
C GLU A 108 18.23 7.74 9.22
N GLU A 109 18.58 8.03 7.96
CA GLU A 109 18.59 7.02 6.90
C GLU A 109 19.70 6.02 7.18
N THR A 110 19.40 4.74 6.98
CA THR A 110 20.35 3.65 7.21
C THR A 110 20.28 2.66 6.05
N ASN A 111 21.39 1.99 5.80
CA ASN A 111 21.48 0.96 4.78
C ASN A 111 21.77 -0.37 5.46
N ASP A 112 20.90 -1.35 5.22
CA ASP A 112 21.08 -2.72 5.69
C ASP A 112 20.61 -3.67 4.59
N PRO A 113 21.55 -4.31 3.88
CA PRO A 113 21.23 -5.28 2.84
C PRO A 113 20.45 -6.51 3.35
N SER A 114 20.54 -6.82 4.64
CA SER A 114 19.80 -7.95 5.24
C SER A 114 18.33 -7.63 5.48
N PHE A 115 17.92 -6.36 5.39
CA PHE A 115 16.53 -5.96 5.57
C PHE A 115 15.72 -6.24 4.30
N HIS A 116 15.00 -7.37 4.30
CA HIS A 116 14.27 -7.91 3.15
C HIS A 116 13.34 -6.90 2.47
N MET A 117 13.30 -6.90 1.13
CA MET A 117 12.43 -6.06 0.28
C MET A 117 11.00 -6.64 0.11
N ASN A 118 10.49 -7.32 1.13
CA ASN A 118 9.12 -7.84 1.13
C ASN A 118 8.16 -6.76 1.64
N ILE A 119 7.87 -5.78 0.77
CA ILE A 119 7.13 -4.57 1.12
C ILE A 119 5.61 -4.68 0.90
N PHE A 120 5.11 -5.82 0.42
CA PHE A 120 3.68 -6.06 0.21
C PHE A 120 3.15 -7.05 1.25
N ASN A 121 1.97 -6.77 1.81
CA ASN A 121 1.23 -7.69 2.68
C ASN A 121 0.10 -8.33 1.85
N LEU A 122 0.51 -9.16 0.90
CA LEU A 122 -0.36 -9.71 -0.14
C LEU A 122 -1.44 -10.60 0.46
N ARG A 123 -2.69 -10.39 0.04
CA ARG A 123 -3.83 -11.24 0.40
C ARG A 123 -4.29 -12.04 -0.83
N PRO A 124 -4.44 -13.37 -0.72
CA PRO A 124 -4.98 -14.18 -1.81
C PRO A 124 -6.46 -13.90 -2.02
N PHE A 125 -6.96 -14.06 -3.24
CA PHE A 125 -8.30 -13.56 -3.58
C PHE A 125 -9.43 -14.35 -2.91
N HIS A 126 -9.23 -15.62 -2.56
CA HIS A 126 -10.23 -16.40 -1.82
C HIS A 126 -10.57 -15.80 -0.44
N GLN A 127 -9.63 -15.08 0.20
CA GLN A 127 -9.88 -14.36 1.46
C GLN A 127 -10.67 -13.06 1.23
N LEU A 128 -10.77 -12.60 -0.01
CA LEU A 128 -11.46 -11.37 -0.39
C LEU A 128 -12.89 -11.63 -0.88
N THR A 129 -13.25 -12.89 -1.11
CA THR A 129 -14.56 -13.30 -1.65
C THR A 129 -15.50 -13.87 -0.59
N ASN A 130 -15.07 -13.99 0.67
CA ASN A 130 -15.87 -14.53 1.77
C ASN A 130 -16.38 -13.44 2.72
N GLU A 131 -17.69 -13.41 2.97
CA GLU A 131 -18.36 -12.42 3.82
C GLU A 131 -17.81 -12.28 5.22
N HIS A 132 -17.27 -13.37 5.78
CA HIS A 132 -16.80 -13.40 7.16
C HIS A 132 -15.36 -12.88 7.31
N ASP A 133 -14.62 -12.83 6.20
CA ASP A 133 -13.18 -12.53 6.19
C ASP A 133 -12.87 -11.11 5.72
N VAL A 134 -13.86 -10.41 5.13
CA VAL A 134 -13.65 -9.10 4.51
C VAL A 134 -13.99 -7.97 5.48
N ASP A 135 -12.95 -7.36 6.04
CA ASP A 135 -13.06 -6.09 6.75
C ASP A 135 -12.99 -4.90 5.76
N GLU A 136 -14.14 -4.28 5.48
CA GLU A 136 -14.22 -3.10 4.60
C GLU A 136 -13.53 -1.84 5.17
N THR A 137 -13.07 -1.89 6.42
CA THR A 137 -12.32 -0.81 7.08
C THR A 137 -10.81 -0.97 6.94
N GLU A 138 -10.31 -2.08 6.41
CA GLU A 138 -8.88 -2.34 6.22
C GLU A 138 -8.49 -2.27 4.73
N LEU A 139 -7.36 -1.63 4.45
CA LEU A 139 -6.73 -1.63 3.14
C LEU A 139 -5.77 -2.81 3.02
N LEU A 140 -5.79 -3.46 1.87
CA LEU A 140 -5.05 -4.71 1.63
C LEU A 140 -4.25 -4.62 0.33
N ASP A 141 -3.21 -5.44 0.24
CA ASP A 141 -2.37 -5.51 -0.96
C ASP A 141 -2.80 -6.73 -1.79
N VAL A 142 -3.01 -6.54 -3.09
CA VAL A 142 -3.31 -7.62 -4.04
C VAL A 142 -2.23 -7.74 -5.11
N VAL A 143 -1.96 -8.96 -5.55
CA VAL A 143 -1.15 -9.25 -6.74
C VAL A 143 -1.95 -10.15 -7.66
N GLY A 144 -1.88 -9.90 -8.95
CA GLY A 144 -2.52 -10.76 -9.94
C GLY A 144 -2.06 -10.45 -11.35
N GLN A 145 -2.32 -11.37 -12.26
CA GLN A 145 -2.20 -11.12 -13.68
C GLN A 145 -3.46 -10.42 -14.19
N VAL A 146 -3.32 -9.39 -15.01
CA VAL A 146 -4.45 -8.82 -15.74
C VAL A 146 -4.85 -9.77 -16.86
N VAL A 147 -6.12 -10.23 -16.86
CA VAL A 147 -6.65 -11.17 -17.87
C VAL A 147 -7.68 -10.54 -18.79
N THR A 148 -8.40 -9.52 -18.33
CA THR A 148 -9.33 -8.72 -19.15
C THR A 148 -9.56 -7.37 -18.47
N TYR A 149 -10.06 -6.40 -19.23
CA TYR A 149 -10.38 -5.06 -18.76
C TYR A 149 -11.56 -4.50 -19.53
N GLU A 150 -12.31 -3.60 -18.89
CA GLU A 150 -13.39 -2.86 -19.52
C GLU A 150 -12.87 -1.56 -20.17
N ASP A 151 -13.68 -0.94 -21.02
CA ASP A 151 -13.41 0.39 -21.53
C ASP A 151 -13.32 1.42 -20.40
N VAL A 152 -12.46 2.42 -20.60
CA VAL A 152 -12.34 3.56 -19.70
C VAL A 152 -13.66 4.33 -19.66
N LYS A 153 -14.20 4.51 -18.47
CA LYS A 153 -15.41 5.28 -18.20
C LYS A 153 -15.02 6.66 -17.68
N THR A 154 -15.62 7.69 -18.25
CA THR A 154 -15.48 9.07 -17.76
C THR A 154 -16.63 9.41 -16.83
N TYR A 155 -16.30 9.90 -15.65
CA TYR A 155 -17.23 10.38 -14.65
C TYR A 155 -17.03 11.88 -14.43
N ASN A 156 -18.06 12.66 -14.73
CA ASN A 156 -18.02 14.11 -14.55
C ASN A 156 -18.73 14.47 -13.23
N GLN A 157 -18.04 15.17 -12.35
CA GLN A 157 -18.60 15.73 -11.12
C GLN A 157 -18.41 17.25 -11.12
N GLY A 158 -19.39 17.97 -11.69
CA GLY A 158 -19.24 19.41 -11.94
C GLY A 158 -18.19 19.66 -13.02
N ASP A 159 -17.22 20.52 -12.73
CA ASP A 159 -16.09 20.83 -13.63
C ASP A 159 -14.96 19.80 -13.55
N ASP A 160 -14.97 18.90 -12.55
CA ASP A 160 -13.94 17.86 -12.40
C ASP A 160 -14.31 16.61 -13.20
N GLN A 161 -13.38 16.14 -14.03
CA GLN A 161 -13.47 14.87 -14.74
C GLN A 161 -12.59 13.82 -14.07
N SER A 162 -13.16 12.65 -13.79
CA SER A 162 -12.44 11.49 -13.27
C SER A 162 -12.60 10.31 -14.22
N PHE A 163 -11.51 9.59 -14.47
CA PHE A 163 -11.51 8.39 -15.28
C PHE A 163 -11.56 7.15 -14.39
N LEU A 164 -12.19 6.10 -14.89
CA LEU A 164 -12.30 4.82 -14.21
C LEU A 164 -12.06 3.69 -15.22
N ILE A 165 -11.34 2.66 -14.79
CA ILE A 165 -11.24 1.39 -15.52
C ILE A 165 -11.45 0.23 -14.56
N ASN A 166 -12.18 -0.79 -15.02
CA ASN A 166 -12.28 -2.06 -14.31
C ASN A 166 -11.33 -3.05 -14.99
N VAL A 167 -10.41 -3.61 -14.21
CA VAL A 167 -9.53 -4.70 -14.66
C VAL A 167 -9.86 -5.96 -13.88
N VAL A 168 -9.81 -7.11 -14.54
CA VAL A 168 -9.98 -8.41 -13.89
C VAL A 168 -8.59 -9.00 -13.67
N LEU A 169 -8.30 -9.27 -12.41
CA LEU A 169 -7.06 -9.88 -11.97
C LEU A 169 -7.31 -11.37 -11.72
N GLU A 170 -6.35 -12.21 -12.11
CA GLU A 170 -6.30 -13.63 -11.81
C GLU A 170 -5.10 -13.92 -10.90
N ASP A 171 -5.36 -14.61 -9.78
CA ASP A 171 -4.31 -15.20 -8.94
C ASP A 171 -4.07 -16.66 -9.34
N ASP A 172 -3.60 -17.51 -8.43
CA ASP A 172 -3.36 -18.91 -8.75
C ASP A 172 -4.63 -19.70 -9.14
N GLN A 173 -5.82 -19.28 -8.66
CA GLN A 173 -7.06 -20.06 -8.80
C GLN A 173 -8.34 -19.22 -8.97
N ASN A 174 -8.30 -17.94 -8.61
CA ASN A 174 -9.47 -17.08 -8.48
C ASN A 174 -9.32 -15.81 -9.30
N ARG A 175 -10.45 -15.18 -9.58
CA ARG A 175 -10.50 -13.87 -10.23
C ARG A 175 -11.15 -12.84 -9.33
N ILE A 176 -10.63 -11.63 -9.36
CA ILE A 176 -11.23 -10.48 -8.70
C ILE A 176 -11.23 -9.27 -9.63
N MET A 177 -12.32 -8.52 -9.59
CA MET A 177 -12.39 -7.24 -10.28
C MET A 177 -11.70 -6.17 -9.43
N ALA A 178 -10.83 -5.38 -10.06
CA ALA A 178 -10.19 -4.21 -9.48
C ALA A 178 -10.62 -2.95 -10.22
N THR A 179 -11.26 -2.03 -9.51
CA THR A 179 -11.66 -0.72 -10.03
C THR A 179 -10.56 0.31 -9.72
N LEU A 180 -9.97 0.88 -10.77
CA LEU A 180 -8.93 1.90 -10.68
C LEU A 180 -9.48 3.26 -11.09
N TRP A 181 -9.01 4.31 -10.42
CA TRP A 181 -9.47 5.68 -10.63
C TRP A 181 -8.32 6.62 -11.01
N SER A 182 -8.66 7.59 -11.86
CA SER A 182 -7.84 8.76 -12.21
C SER A 182 -6.43 8.36 -12.66
N GLU A 183 -5.38 8.84 -11.98
CA GLU A 183 -3.97 8.63 -12.33
C GLU A 183 -3.59 7.14 -12.53
N LEU A 184 -4.25 6.22 -11.82
CA LEU A 184 -3.98 4.78 -11.97
C LEU A 184 -4.47 4.23 -13.32
N VAL A 185 -5.49 4.86 -13.92
CA VAL A 185 -5.96 4.54 -15.27
C VAL A 185 -4.86 4.86 -16.27
N ASP A 186 -4.30 6.07 -16.20
CA ASP A 186 -3.24 6.53 -17.11
C ASP A 186 -1.99 5.63 -17.02
N GLN A 187 -1.62 5.20 -15.80
CA GLN A 187 -0.44 4.35 -15.58
C GLN A 187 -0.57 2.91 -16.11
N ILE A 188 -1.79 2.35 -16.12
CA ILE A 188 -2.01 0.97 -16.58
C ILE A 188 -2.38 0.90 -18.06
N GLN A 189 -3.06 1.92 -18.59
CA GLN A 189 -3.70 1.87 -19.90
C GLN A 189 -2.71 1.61 -21.05
N HIS A 190 -1.50 2.17 -20.99
CA HIS A 190 -0.51 1.90 -22.05
C HIS A 190 -0.07 0.43 -22.07
N HIS A 191 0.10 -0.18 -20.90
CA HIS A 191 0.46 -1.60 -20.77
C HIS A 191 -0.67 -2.56 -21.17
N LEU A 192 -1.94 -2.14 -21.05
CA LEU A 192 -3.09 -2.96 -21.45
C LEU A 192 -3.19 -3.09 -22.97
N ASN A 193 -2.81 -2.05 -23.70
CA ASN A 193 -2.89 -2.00 -25.16
C ASN A 193 -1.66 -2.63 -25.85
N GLU A 194 -0.59 -2.89 -25.09
CA GLU A 194 0.60 -3.57 -25.61
C GLU A 194 0.29 -5.06 -25.81
N SER A 195 0.44 -5.53 -27.05
CA SER A 195 0.42 -6.96 -27.35
C SER A 195 1.71 -7.59 -26.83
N ALA A 196 1.67 -8.16 -25.63
CA ALA A 196 2.82 -8.77 -25.01
C ALA A 196 2.70 -10.30 -24.96
N ASP A 197 3.77 -10.99 -25.36
CA ASP A 197 3.94 -12.43 -25.12
C ASP A 197 4.08 -12.76 -23.62
N GLU A 198 4.36 -11.74 -22.79
CA GLU A 198 4.50 -11.89 -21.34
C GLU A 198 3.22 -11.55 -20.58
N PRO A 199 2.92 -12.27 -19.48
CA PRO A 199 1.78 -11.95 -18.63
C PRO A 199 1.97 -10.58 -17.95
N LEU A 200 0.97 -9.70 -18.08
CA LEU A 200 0.93 -8.43 -17.37
C LEU A 200 0.60 -8.65 -15.89
N ILE A 201 1.62 -8.59 -15.03
CA ILE A 201 1.48 -8.79 -13.59
C ILE A 201 1.45 -7.43 -12.90
N VAL A 202 0.46 -7.24 -12.03
CA VAL A 202 0.26 -6.00 -11.30
C VAL A 202 0.15 -6.27 -9.81
N VAL A 203 0.78 -5.39 -9.01
CA VAL A 203 0.59 -5.34 -7.55
C VAL A 203 -0.09 -4.02 -7.20
N PHE A 204 -1.23 -4.11 -6.53
CA PHE A 204 -1.95 -2.95 -5.99
C PHE A 204 -1.91 -2.97 -4.47
N PRO A 205 -0.97 -2.25 -3.84
CA PRO A 205 -1.00 -2.06 -2.41
C PRO A 205 -2.13 -1.10 -1.98
N HIS A 206 -2.63 -1.30 -0.77
CA HIS A 206 -3.66 -0.46 -0.12
C HIS A 206 -4.96 -0.31 -0.92
N MET A 207 -5.46 -1.39 -1.50
CA MET A 207 -6.79 -1.45 -2.11
C MET A 207 -7.87 -1.60 -1.04
N LYS A 208 -9.03 -1.01 -1.28
CA LYS A 208 -10.21 -1.21 -0.42
C LYS A 208 -11.07 -2.33 -1.00
N PRO A 209 -11.36 -3.40 -0.24
CA PRO A 209 -12.38 -4.36 -0.65
C PRO A 209 -13.77 -3.71 -0.64
N GLN A 210 -14.60 -4.10 -1.60
CA GLN A 210 -15.96 -3.61 -1.76
C GLN A 210 -16.89 -4.76 -2.17
N LYS A 211 -18.10 -4.72 -1.64
CA LYS A 211 -19.18 -5.62 -2.06
C LYS A 211 -20.20 -4.85 -2.89
N TYR A 212 -20.42 -5.28 -4.12
CA TYR A 212 -21.44 -4.69 -4.99
C TYR A 212 -22.35 -5.78 -5.55
N ARG A 213 -23.65 -5.70 -5.22
CA ARG A 213 -24.68 -6.66 -5.66
C ARG A 213 -24.32 -8.13 -5.40
N GLY A 214 -23.68 -8.40 -4.25
CA GLY A 214 -23.25 -9.74 -3.86
C GLY A 214 -21.87 -10.17 -4.37
N ASN A 215 -21.28 -9.42 -5.31
CA ASN A 215 -19.95 -9.71 -5.84
C ASN A 215 -18.88 -8.91 -5.10
N TYR A 216 -17.81 -9.62 -4.74
CA TYR A 216 -16.61 -9.02 -4.15
C TYR A 216 -15.69 -8.47 -5.24
N SER A 217 -15.20 -7.27 -4.99
CA SER A 217 -14.20 -6.61 -5.82
C SER A 217 -13.31 -5.75 -4.92
N VAL A 218 -12.27 -5.19 -5.50
CA VAL A 218 -11.41 -4.22 -4.84
C VAL A 218 -11.42 -2.91 -5.61
N ARG A 219 -11.23 -1.80 -4.93
CA ARG A 219 -11.14 -0.48 -5.54
C ARG A 219 -9.94 0.29 -5.00
N SER A 220 -9.37 1.14 -5.86
CA SER A 220 -8.32 2.05 -5.43
C SER A 220 -8.85 3.09 -4.43
N CYS A 221 -8.00 3.50 -3.51
CA CYS A 221 -8.21 4.62 -2.61
C CYS A 221 -7.31 5.79 -3.01
N TRP A 222 -7.89 6.99 -3.02
CA TRP A 222 -7.17 8.21 -3.35
C TRP A 222 -5.94 8.39 -2.46
N TYR A 223 -4.79 8.65 -3.07
CA TYR A 223 -3.49 8.82 -2.44
C TYR A 223 -2.85 7.55 -1.85
N GLN A 224 -3.60 6.63 -1.23
CA GLN A 224 -2.99 5.42 -0.63
C GLN A 224 -2.59 4.38 -1.65
N THR A 225 -3.45 4.09 -2.64
CA THR A 225 -3.17 3.05 -3.62
C THR A 225 -2.08 3.47 -4.59
N LYS A 226 -1.20 2.52 -4.92
CA LYS A 226 -0.24 2.60 -6.03
C LYS A 226 -0.42 1.40 -6.94
N ILE A 227 0.19 1.45 -8.11
CA ILE A 227 0.31 0.30 -9.01
C ILE A 227 1.80 0.00 -9.23
N TRP A 228 2.15 -1.28 -9.18
CA TRP A 228 3.45 -1.79 -9.58
C TRP A 228 3.23 -2.76 -10.72
N ILE A 229 3.78 -2.46 -11.89
CA ILE A 229 3.58 -3.24 -13.12
C ILE A 229 4.88 -3.99 -13.40
N ASN A 230 4.79 -5.30 -13.60
CA ASN A 230 5.92 -6.19 -13.89
C ASN A 230 7.15 -5.91 -12.99
N SER A 231 6.88 -5.73 -11.69
CA SER A 231 7.89 -5.31 -10.73
C SER A 231 8.96 -6.40 -10.55
N THR A 232 10.21 -5.97 -10.38
CA THR A 232 11.36 -6.82 -10.03
C THR A 232 11.47 -7.05 -8.51
N LEU A 233 10.47 -6.64 -7.73
CA LEU A 233 10.43 -6.93 -6.30
C LEU A 233 10.23 -8.44 -6.06
N PRO A 234 10.82 -9.01 -4.98
CA PRO A 234 10.84 -10.46 -4.75
C PRO A 234 9.47 -11.12 -4.83
N GLN A 235 8.45 -10.51 -4.20
CA GLN A 235 7.10 -11.05 -4.15
C GLN A 235 6.40 -11.07 -5.53
N SER A 236 6.73 -10.10 -6.40
CA SER A 236 6.21 -10.05 -7.77
C SER A 236 6.87 -11.11 -8.65
N ILE A 237 8.19 -11.32 -8.49
CA ILE A 237 8.95 -12.37 -9.19
C ILE A 237 8.47 -13.75 -8.75
N GLU A 238 8.26 -13.95 -7.46
CA GLU A 238 7.73 -15.20 -6.91
C GLU A 238 6.35 -15.51 -7.49
N PHE A 239 5.44 -14.52 -7.52
CA PHE A 239 4.14 -14.66 -8.15
C PHE A 239 4.24 -15.04 -9.63
N LYS A 240 5.08 -14.33 -10.41
CA LYS A 240 5.33 -14.65 -11.83
C LYS A 240 5.80 -16.08 -12.02
N SER A 241 6.73 -16.53 -11.19
CA SER A 241 7.30 -17.87 -11.26
C SER A 241 6.26 -18.96 -10.99
N ARG A 242 5.41 -18.77 -9.97
CA ARG A 242 4.32 -19.70 -9.64
C ARG A 242 3.28 -19.77 -10.77
N LEU A 243 2.91 -18.62 -11.33
CA LEU A 243 1.97 -18.53 -12.45
C LEU A 243 2.47 -19.28 -13.69
N LEU A 244 3.76 -19.12 -14.05
CA LEU A 244 4.34 -19.80 -15.21
C LEU A 244 4.47 -21.31 -14.99
N ALA A 245 4.84 -21.75 -13.78
CA ALA A 245 4.91 -23.17 -13.44
C ALA A 245 3.53 -23.85 -13.56
N ALA A 246 2.48 -23.22 -13.06
CA ALA A 246 1.11 -23.74 -13.14
C ALA A 246 0.61 -23.88 -14.59
N ARG A 247 1.07 -23.01 -15.51
CA ARG A 247 0.73 -23.11 -16.93
C ARG A 247 1.42 -24.29 -17.61
N GLN A 248 2.68 -24.55 -17.26
CA GLN A 248 3.42 -25.69 -17.81
C GLN A 248 2.79 -27.02 -17.38
N SER A 249 2.37 -27.14 -16.11
CA SER A 249 1.69 -28.34 -15.61
C SER A 249 0.30 -28.59 -16.20
N ASN A 250 -0.34 -27.57 -16.78
CA ASN A 250 -1.65 -27.71 -17.44
C ASN A 250 -1.55 -28.11 -18.92
N ILE A 251 -0.32 -28.15 -19.47
CA ILE A 251 -0.03 -28.52 -20.86
C ILE A 251 0.45 -29.99 -20.96
N GLU A 252 0.94 -30.56 -19.86
CA GLU A 252 1.29 -31.98 -19.69
C GLU A 252 0.07 -32.84 -19.30
#